data_AF-A0A024FUF3-F1
#
_entry.id   AF-A0A024FUF3-F1
#
_cell.length_a   1.000
_cell.length_b   1.000
_cell.length_c   1.000
_cell.angle_alpha   90.00
_cell.angle_beta   90.00
_cell.angle_gamma   90.00
#
_symmetry.space_group_name_H-M   'P 1'
#
loop_
_entity.id
_entity.type
_entity.pdbx_description
1 polymer ?
#
loop_
_entity_poly.entity_id
_entity_poly.type
_entity_poly.pdbx_seq_one_letter_code
_entity_poly.pdbx_strand_id
1 'polypeptide(L)'
;MSKYWITPSENYSLLIDRQVRLFFLNTNKEASKPMDRVFAGITNEAAAIVIGHHPIDDPMHHDRTSLPRSNIIALRSRPFETYICGHDPVLKHKEEGKRSHIVVGTSGGLITWRYSDLQNAVAMNGLNGRGNTPTDPFNEKLYGFARITIMKNSDTKQVEFFTFDYNRYGAFHWEDPIKQTLYSHDEQHSFGFD
;
A
#
# COMPACT_ATOMS: atom_id res chain seq x y z
N MET A 1 13.80 21.51 -13.48
CA MET A 1 13.10 20.55 -12.59
C MET A 1 12.39 21.33 -11.50
N SER A 2 11.16 20.98 -11.14
CA SER A 2 10.47 21.64 -10.03
C SER A 2 11.20 21.34 -8.73
N LYS A 3 11.22 22.30 -7.78
CA LYS A 3 11.86 22.13 -6.45
C LYS A 3 11.26 21.00 -5.61
N TYR A 4 10.17 20.37 -6.09
CA TYR A 4 9.34 19.42 -5.37
C TYR A 4 9.43 17.99 -5.91
N TRP A 5 10.17 17.75 -6.99
CA TRP A 5 10.34 16.40 -7.55
C TRP A 5 11.67 15.79 -7.11
N ILE A 6 11.61 14.76 -6.27
CA ILE A 6 12.79 14.06 -5.75
C ILE A 6 12.65 12.58 -6.04
N THR A 7 13.47 12.07 -6.97
CA THR A 7 13.60 10.64 -7.30
C THR A 7 15.07 10.34 -7.56
N PRO A 8 15.88 10.08 -6.51
CA PRO A 8 17.34 10.02 -6.63
C PRO A 8 17.82 8.77 -7.41
N SER A 9 17.00 7.71 -7.45
CA SER A 9 17.26 6.47 -8.17
C SER A 9 15.96 5.66 -8.32
N GLU A 10 16.02 4.53 -9.03
CA GLU A 10 14.90 3.59 -9.18
C GLU A 10 14.46 3.00 -7.82
N ASN A 11 15.43 2.69 -6.96
CA ASN A 11 15.22 2.21 -5.60
C ASN A 11 16.01 3.11 -4.66
N TYR A 12 15.40 3.60 -3.59
CA TYR A 12 16.07 4.50 -2.65
C TYR A 12 15.40 4.48 -1.29
N SER A 13 16.16 4.90 -0.30
CA SER A 13 15.68 5.03 1.06
C SER A 13 15.50 6.49 1.44
N LEU A 14 14.53 6.73 2.30
CA LEU A 14 14.25 8.03 2.88
C LEU A 14 14.19 7.88 4.40
N LEU A 15 15.00 8.68 5.08
CA LEU A 15 14.99 8.80 6.53
C LEU A 15 14.33 10.13 6.91
N ILE A 16 13.17 10.06 7.56
CA ILE A 16 12.43 11.24 8.03
C ILE A 16 12.67 11.37 9.54
N ASP A 17 13.16 12.55 9.95
CA ASP A 17 13.38 12.90 11.36
C ASP A 17 14.20 11.86 12.15
N ARG A 18 15.14 11.19 11.47
CA ARG A 18 16.00 10.13 12.02
C ARG A 18 15.29 8.90 12.58
N GLN A 19 13.98 8.79 12.41
CA GLN A 19 13.16 7.73 13.02
C GLN A 19 12.42 6.92 11.98
N VAL A 20 11.72 7.58 11.05
CA VAL A 20 10.90 6.85 10.07
C VAL A 20 11.77 6.50 8.87
N ARG A 21 11.91 5.20 8.64
CA ARG A 21 12.68 4.63 7.53
C ARG A 21 11.73 4.11 6.47
N LEU A 22 11.78 4.73 5.30
CA LEU A 22 10.99 4.37 4.14
C LEU A 22 11.93 3.82 3.07
N PHE A 23 11.51 2.78 2.37
CA PHE A 23 12.21 2.25 1.22
C PHE A 23 11.30 2.30 -0.01
N PHE A 24 11.67 3.09 -1.00
CA PHE A 24 11.01 3.17 -2.28
C PHE A 24 11.60 2.09 -3.21
N LEU A 25 10.73 1.22 -3.68
CA LEU A 25 11.02 0.04 -4.49
C LEU A 25 10.40 0.21 -5.88
N ASN A 26 11.21 0.11 -6.92
CA ASN A 26 10.69 -0.03 -8.27
C ASN A 26 10.18 -1.46 -8.47
N THR A 27 8.85 -1.61 -8.51
CA THR A 27 8.19 -2.88 -8.80
C THR A 27 7.82 -3.05 -10.27
N ASN A 28 8.11 -2.06 -11.12
CA ASN A 28 7.95 -2.21 -12.56
C ASN A 28 9.10 -3.06 -13.11
N LYS A 29 8.74 -3.99 -14.00
CA LYS A 29 9.62 -4.98 -14.63
C LYS A 29 11.08 -4.54 -14.82
N GLU A 30 11.98 -5.31 -14.21
CA GLU A 30 13.20 -5.82 -14.86
C GLU A 30 13.45 -7.25 -14.38
N ALA A 31 12.84 -8.24 -15.05
CA ALA A 31 12.97 -9.66 -14.71
C ALA A 31 14.41 -10.20 -14.73
N SER A 32 15.38 -9.42 -15.22
CA SER A 32 16.80 -9.77 -15.32
C SER A 32 17.70 -9.14 -14.24
N LYS A 33 17.21 -8.18 -13.44
CA LYS A 33 18.03 -7.54 -12.41
C LYS A 33 18.00 -8.34 -11.10
N PRO A 34 19.16 -8.77 -10.57
CA PRO A 34 19.22 -9.38 -9.25
C PRO A 34 18.67 -8.43 -8.18
N MET A 35 17.70 -8.90 -7.40
CA MET A 35 17.07 -8.10 -6.33
C MET A 35 17.82 -8.17 -5.00
N ASP A 36 18.88 -8.97 -4.90
CA ASP A 36 19.59 -9.22 -3.64
C ASP A 36 20.08 -7.94 -2.98
N ARG A 37 20.61 -6.99 -3.77
CA ARG A 37 21.04 -5.68 -3.26
C ARG A 37 19.87 -4.84 -2.76
N VAL A 38 18.72 -4.92 -3.42
CA VAL A 38 17.51 -4.19 -3.02
C VAL A 38 16.97 -4.77 -1.72
N PHE A 39 16.89 -6.10 -1.62
CA PHE A 39 16.46 -6.80 -0.39
C PHE A 39 17.44 -6.58 0.78
N ALA A 40 18.74 -6.53 0.49
CA ALA A 40 19.74 -6.15 1.47
C ALA A 40 19.54 -4.70 1.94
N GLY A 41 19.21 -3.77 1.05
CA GLY A 41 18.86 -2.38 1.43
C GLY A 41 17.68 -2.34 2.41
N ILE A 42 16.57 -3.01 2.08
CA ILE A 42 15.39 -3.08 2.96
C ILE A 42 15.75 -3.65 4.34
N THR A 43 16.58 -4.70 4.38
CA THR A 43 16.96 -5.39 5.62
C THR A 43 17.97 -4.60 6.44
N ASN A 44 19.09 -4.19 5.83
CA ASN A 44 20.19 -3.51 6.51
C ASN A 44 19.77 -2.12 7.00
N GLU A 45 18.88 -1.47 6.27
CA GLU A 45 18.35 -0.18 6.68
C GLU A 45 17.15 -0.30 7.62
N ALA A 46 16.68 -1.51 7.92
CA ALA A 46 15.52 -1.74 8.78
C ALA A 46 14.32 -0.85 8.38
N ALA A 47 13.94 -0.91 7.11
CA ALA A 47 12.85 -0.10 6.59
C ALA A 47 11.52 -0.50 7.25
N ALA A 48 10.89 0.42 7.98
CA ALA A 48 9.58 0.18 8.60
C ALA A 48 8.47 0.16 7.52
N ILE A 49 8.63 0.99 6.50
CA ILE A 49 7.66 1.17 5.41
C ILE A 49 8.35 0.91 4.08
N VAL A 50 7.77 0.04 3.26
CA VAL A 50 8.19 -0.21 1.88
C VAL A 50 7.11 0.31 0.94
N ILE A 51 7.52 1.05 -0.10
CA ILE A 51 6.62 1.69 -1.05
C ILE A 51 6.94 1.17 -2.44
N GLY A 52 5.96 0.61 -3.14
CA GLY A 52 6.09 0.15 -4.53
C GLY A 52 4.93 0.61 -5.40
N HIS A 53 4.94 0.23 -6.68
CA HIS A 53 3.82 0.50 -7.59
C HIS A 53 2.80 -0.64 -7.56
N HIS A 54 3.26 -1.88 -7.72
CA HIS A 54 2.43 -3.08 -7.84
C HIS A 54 2.16 -3.70 -6.46
N PRO A 55 1.01 -4.35 -6.26
CA PRO A 55 0.74 -5.07 -5.04
C PRO A 55 1.59 -6.34 -4.86
N ILE A 56 1.71 -6.79 -3.62
CA ILE A 56 2.47 -8.00 -3.24
C ILE A 56 1.68 -8.96 -2.33
N ASP A 57 0.45 -8.59 -1.94
CA ASP A 57 -0.38 -9.34 -1.00
C ASP A 57 -0.87 -10.69 -1.57
N ASP A 58 -0.82 -10.88 -2.90
CA ASP A 58 -1.08 -12.17 -3.54
C ASP A 58 0.01 -12.51 -4.59
N PRO A 59 0.89 -13.49 -4.33
CA PRO A 59 1.95 -13.89 -5.25
C PRO A 59 1.47 -14.74 -6.43
N MET A 60 0.21 -15.20 -6.45
CA MET A 60 -0.38 -15.92 -7.58
C MET A 60 -1.01 -14.98 -8.60
N HIS A 61 -1.49 -13.81 -8.16
CA HIS A 61 -2.11 -12.80 -9.02
C HIS A 61 -1.04 -11.86 -9.58
N HIS A 62 -0.34 -12.34 -10.61
CA HIS A 62 0.73 -11.61 -11.29
C HIS A 62 0.30 -11.21 -12.70
N ASP A 63 0.11 -9.92 -12.93
CA ASP A 63 -0.31 -9.30 -14.20
C ASP A 63 0.78 -9.23 -15.30
N ARG A 64 1.91 -9.90 -15.10
CA ARG A 64 3.12 -9.88 -15.97
C ARG A 64 3.87 -8.54 -16.00
N THR A 65 3.34 -7.47 -15.39
CA THR A 65 4.00 -6.16 -15.27
C THR A 65 4.69 -5.97 -13.92
N SER A 66 4.32 -6.78 -12.94
CA SER A 66 4.87 -6.85 -11.58
C SER A 66 6.18 -7.65 -11.43
N LEU A 67 6.72 -7.68 -10.21
CA LEU A 67 7.89 -8.47 -9.82
C LEU A 67 7.60 -9.97 -9.90
N PRO A 68 8.53 -10.81 -10.44
CA PRO A 68 8.34 -12.25 -10.47
C PRO A 68 7.91 -12.84 -9.13
N ARG A 69 7.10 -13.90 -9.14
CA ARG A 69 6.60 -14.59 -7.93
C ARG A 69 7.68 -14.87 -6.88
N SER A 70 8.87 -15.31 -7.30
CA SER A 70 10.00 -15.55 -6.39
C SER A 70 10.46 -14.28 -5.67
N ASN A 71 10.48 -13.14 -6.36
CA ASN A 71 10.84 -11.84 -5.79
C ASN A 71 9.75 -11.32 -4.85
N ILE A 72 8.46 -11.56 -5.15
CA ILE A 72 7.37 -11.24 -4.22
C ILE A 72 7.53 -12.04 -2.92
N ILE A 73 7.79 -13.35 -3.03
CA ILE A 73 8.03 -14.21 -1.85
C ILE A 73 9.25 -13.73 -1.06
N ALA A 74 10.36 -13.43 -1.75
CA ALA A 74 11.60 -12.96 -1.13
C ALA A 74 11.49 -11.56 -0.52
N LEU A 75 10.64 -10.68 -1.06
CA LEU A 75 10.32 -9.39 -0.47
C LEU A 75 9.48 -9.58 0.79
N ARG A 76 8.45 -10.43 0.73
CA ARG A 76 7.56 -10.71 1.86
C ARG A 76 8.24 -11.46 3.02
N SER A 77 9.43 -12.00 2.84
CA SER A 77 10.22 -12.55 3.94
C SER A 77 11.05 -11.49 4.67
N ARG A 78 11.05 -10.23 4.22
CA ARG A 78 11.84 -9.15 4.82
C ARG A 78 11.14 -8.49 6.01
N PRO A 79 11.91 -7.93 6.96
CA PRO A 79 11.35 -7.25 8.11
C PRO A 79 10.94 -5.83 7.71
N PHE A 80 9.66 -5.65 7.40
CA PHE A 80 8.98 -4.36 7.32
C PHE A 80 7.56 -4.54 7.84
N GLU A 81 6.95 -3.45 8.32
CA GLU A 81 5.64 -3.47 8.96
C GLU A 81 4.53 -2.98 8.05
N THR A 82 4.85 -2.10 7.10
CA THR A 82 3.85 -1.56 6.18
C THR A 82 4.35 -1.61 4.75
N TYR A 83 3.50 -2.10 3.85
CA TYR A 83 3.68 -2.01 2.41
C TYR A 83 2.63 -1.09 1.81
N ILE A 84 3.05 -0.11 1.02
CA ILE A 84 2.16 0.82 0.31
C ILE A 84 2.35 0.62 -1.18
N CYS A 85 1.26 0.48 -1.92
CA CYS A 85 1.29 0.44 -3.37
C CYS A 85 0.14 1.21 -4.02
N GLY A 86 0.15 1.27 -5.34
CA GLY A 86 -0.98 1.71 -6.14
C GLY A 86 -1.39 0.60 -7.10
N HIS A 87 -1.38 0.91 -8.40
CA HIS A 87 -1.68 0.03 -9.53
C HIS A 87 -3.12 -0.47 -9.60
N ASP A 88 -3.60 -1.17 -8.57
CA ASP A 88 -5.01 -1.58 -8.51
C ASP A 88 -5.88 -0.35 -8.25
N PRO A 89 -6.99 -0.14 -9.00
CA PRO A 89 -7.79 1.07 -8.93
C PRO A 89 -8.72 1.12 -7.69
N VAL A 90 -8.16 0.90 -6.50
CA VAL A 90 -8.89 0.82 -5.23
C VAL A 90 -8.13 1.58 -4.14
N LEU A 91 -8.88 2.02 -3.11
CA LEU A 91 -8.29 2.28 -1.80
C LEU A 91 -8.60 1.09 -0.91
N LYS A 92 -7.56 0.47 -0.36
CA LYS A 92 -7.66 -0.76 0.41
C LYS A 92 -6.62 -0.76 1.52
N HIS A 93 -7.00 -1.26 2.67
CA HIS A 93 -6.09 -1.72 3.70
C HIS A 93 -6.39 -3.18 4.03
N LYS A 94 -5.33 -3.98 4.16
CA LYS A 94 -5.39 -5.38 4.59
C LYS A 94 -4.27 -5.63 5.60
N GLU A 95 -4.63 -6.18 6.75
CA GLU A 95 -3.66 -6.73 7.68
C GLU A 95 -3.35 -8.19 7.31
N GLU A 96 -2.06 -8.55 7.33
CA GLU A 96 -1.59 -9.91 7.08
C GLU A 96 -0.48 -10.27 8.06
N GLY A 97 -0.84 -11.00 9.12
CA GLY A 97 0.08 -11.32 10.20
C GLY A 97 0.57 -10.05 10.89
N LYS A 98 1.88 -9.80 10.85
CA LYS A 98 2.54 -8.64 11.47
C LYS A 98 2.76 -7.48 10.48
N ARG A 99 1.86 -7.30 9.50
CA ARG A 99 2.01 -6.30 8.44
C ARG A 99 0.70 -5.69 8.01
N SER A 100 0.77 -4.40 7.67
CA SER A 100 -0.27 -3.68 6.94
C SER A 100 0.07 -3.57 5.46
N HIS A 101 -0.90 -3.87 4.59
CA HIS A 101 -0.83 -3.67 3.15
C HIS A 101 -1.84 -2.59 2.75
N ILE A 102 -1.35 -1.48 2.22
CA ILE A 102 -2.14 -0.33 1.80
C ILE A 102 -2.06 -0.22 0.29
N VAL A 103 -3.20 -0.10 -0.38
CA VAL A 103 -3.31 0.18 -1.80
C VAL A 103 -3.97 1.54 -1.99
N VAL A 104 -3.35 2.40 -2.80
CA VAL A 104 -3.82 3.74 -3.17
C VAL A 104 -3.69 3.89 -4.69
N GLY A 105 -4.61 3.33 -5.46
CA GLY A 105 -4.54 3.36 -6.93
C GLY A 105 -5.64 4.14 -7.63
N THR A 106 -6.39 4.99 -6.91
CA THR A 106 -7.55 5.68 -7.48
C THR A 106 -7.25 7.02 -8.16
N SER A 107 -6.01 7.52 -8.16
CA SER A 107 -5.69 8.92 -8.49
C SER A 107 -5.33 9.22 -9.97
N GLY A 108 -5.63 8.33 -10.93
CA GLY A 108 -5.06 8.41 -12.29
C GLY A 108 -6.03 8.53 -13.47
N GLY A 109 -7.35 8.57 -13.25
CA GLY A 109 -8.33 8.47 -14.35
C GLY A 109 -8.36 7.06 -14.93
N LEU A 110 -8.94 6.11 -14.19
CA LEU A 110 -8.97 4.70 -14.57
C LEU A 110 -10.40 4.27 -14.91
N ILE A 111 -10.53 3.48 -15.98
CA ILE A 111 -11.67 2.57 -16.15
C ILE A 111 -11.45 1.48 -15.09
N THR A 112 -12.32 1.44 -14.09
CA THR A 112 -12.26 0.42 -13.05
C THR A 112 -13.14 -0.76 -13.46
N TRP A 113 -12.96 -1.91 -12.82
CA TRP A 113 -13.81 -3.07 -13.02
C TRP A 113 -14.43 -3.41 -11.67
N ARG A 114 -15.67 -3.93 -11.69
CA ARG A 114 -16.28 -4.50 -10.48
C ARG A 114 -15.64 -5.84 -10.19
N TYR A 115 -15.23 -6.01 -8.95
CA TYR A 115 -14.70 -7.26 -8.45
C TYR A 115 -15.40 -7.62 -7.15
N SER A 116 -15.91 -8.84 -7.08
CA SER A 116 -16.44 -9.44 -5.86
C SER A 116 -15.29 -10.10 -5.08
N ASP A 117 -15.45 -10.30 -3.78
CA ASP A 117 -14.73 -11.36 -3.03
C ASP A 117 -13.38 -11.00 -2.38
N LEU A 118 -13.41 -10.23 -1.29
CA LEU A 118 -12.53 -10.44 -0.13
C LEU A 118 -13.30 -10.04 1.15
N GLN A 119 -13.52 -10.99 2.05
CA GLN A 119 -14.34 -10.79 3.26
C GLN A 119 -13.72 -9.82 4.29
N ASN A 120 -12.39 -9.59 4.22
CA ASN A 120 -11.61 -8.84 5.21
C ASN A 120 -10.90 -7.60 4.62
N ALA A 121 -11.18 -7.22 3.38
CA ALA A 121 -10.61 -6.01 2.82
C ALA A 121 -11.66 -4.91 2.82
N VAL A 122 -11.38 -3.83 3.55
CA VAL A 122 -12.20 -2.62 3.55
C VAL A 122 -11.93 -1.89 2.24
N ALA A 123 -12.55 -2.36 1.16
CA ALA A 123 -12.79 -1.53 0.00
C ALA A 123 -13.90 -0.55 0.42
N MET A 124 -13.70 0.74 0.20
CA MET A 124 -14.63 1.78 0.68
C MET A 124 -16.03 1.69 0.05
N ASN A 125 -16.24 0.81 -0.91
CA ASN A 125 -17.52 0.51 -1.55
C ASN A 125 -17.90 -0.98 -1.55
N GLY A 126 -17.21 -1.83 -0.78
CA GLY A 126 -17.45 -3.28 -0.78
C GLY A 126 -17.02 -4.01 -2.07
N LEU A 127 -16.36 -3.33 -3.01
CA LEU A 127 -15.85 -3.91 -4.26
C LEU A 127 -14.35 -4.15 -4.14
N ASN A 128 -13.98 -5.40 -3.90
CA ASN A 128 -12.59 -5.80 -3.75
C ASN A 128 -12.00 -6.25 -5.07
N GLY A 129 -11.03 -5.47 -5.57
CA GLY A 129 -10.40 -5.53 -6.90
C GLY A 129 -9.80 -6.85 -7.43
N ARG A 130 -10.07 -8.01 -6.80
CA ARG A 130 -9.30 -9.25 -7.04
C ARG A 130 -10.10 -10.56 -7.11
N GLY A 131 -11.41 -10.51 -7.29
CA GLY A 131 -12.21 -11.69 -7.69
C GLY A 131 -12.05 -12.02 -9.18
N ASN A 132 -12.21 -13.29 -9.55
CA ASN A 132 -12.08 -13.73 -10.93
C ASN A 132 -13.10 -13.06 -11.87
N THR A 133 -12.65 -12.80 -13.10
CA THR A 133 -13.38 -12.27 -14.26
C THR A 133 -13.98 -10.88 -14.04
N PRO A 134 -13.46 -9.84 -14.72
CA PRO A 134 -14.09 -8.52 -14.73
C PRO A 134 -15.55 -8.64 -15.17
N THR A 135 -16.48 -8.20 -14.32
CA THR A 135 -17.92 -8.41 -14.56
C THR A 135 -18.52 -7.35 -15.47
N ASP A 136 -18.12 -6.08 -15.30
CA ASP A 136 -18.47 -4.96 -16.16
C ASP A 136 -17.48 -3.79 -15.97
N PRO A 137 -17.20 -2.97 -17.02
CA PRO A 137 -16.47 -1.73 -16.85
C PRO A 137 -17.31 -0.79 -15.97
N PHE A 138 -16.71 -0.34 -14.88
CA PHE A 138 -17.35 0.54 -13.91
C PHE A 138 -16.51 1.81 -13.79
N ASN A 139 -17.15 2.97 -13.79
CA ASN A 139 -16.47 4.26 -13.77
C ASN A 139 -17.14 5.20 -12.76
N GLU A 140 -17.74 4.65 -11.70
CA GLU A 140 -18.15 5.43 -10.55
C GLU A 140 -16.89 5.69 -9.71
N LYS A 141 -16.28 6.78 -10.14
CA LYS A 141 -15.09 7.48 -9.67
C LYS A 141 -15.05 7.68 -8.15
N LEU A 142 -14.61 6.69 -7.39
CA LEU A 142 -14.03 6.93 -6.08
C LEU A 142 -12.58 7.33 -6.25
N TYR A 143 -12.36 8.59 -6.61
CA TYR A 143 -11.05 9.18 -6.52
C TYR A 143 -10.72 9.43 -5.06
N GLY A 144 -9.45 9.30 -4.71
CA GLY A 144 -9.05 9.54 -3.34
C GLY A 144 -7.57 9.42 -3.11
N PHE A 145 -7.20 9.58 -1.86
CA PHE A 145 -5.82 9.44 -1.39
C PHE A 145 -5.82 8.87 0.03
N ALA A 146 -4.66 8.39 0.45
CA ALA A 146 -4.43 8.01 1.84
C ALA A 146 -3.59 9.08 2.54
N ARG A 147 -4.01 9.47 3.74
CA ARG A 147 -3.16 10.16 4.72
C ARG A 147 -2.62 9.13 5.69
N ILE A 148 -1.30 9.03 5.78
CA ILE A 148 -0.64 8.16 6.75
C ILE A 148 -0.02 9.03 7.83
N THR A 149 -0.44 8.80 9.07
CA THR A 149 0.04 9.52 10.24
C THR A 149 0.90 8.59 11.07
N ILE A 150 2.16 8.99 11.31
CA ILE A 150 3.13 8.25 12.13
C ILE A 150 3.47 9.13 13.33
N MET A 151 3.18 8.64 14.52
CA MET A 151 3.44 9.38 15.76
C MET A 151 4.91 9.20 16.19
N LYS A 152 5.63 10.30 16.41
CA LYS A 152 7.08 10.30 16.71
C LYS A 152 7.49 9.47 17.94
N ASN A 153 6.59 9.36 18.92
CA ASN A 153 6.86 8.74 20.23
C ASN A 153 5.92 7.56 20.51
N SER A 154 5.32 6.99 19.47
CA SER A 154 4.39 5.89 19.63
C SER A 154 4.51 4.97 18.42
N ASP A 155 4.40 3.66 18.65
CA ASP A 155 4.27 2.69 17.58
C ASP A 155 2.92 2.79 16.85
N THR A 156 2.04 3.71 17.29
CA THR A 156 0.77 4.02 16.64
C THR A 156 1.01 4.64 15.27
N LYS A 157 0.52 3.93 14.27
CA LYS A 157 0.46 4.34 12.87
C LYS A 157 -0.99 4.28 12.43
N GLN A 158 -1.45 5.30 11.72
CA GLN A 158 -2.83 5.38 11.25
C GLN A 158 -2.87 5.68 9.76
N VAL A 159 -3.84 5.07 9.08
CA VAL A 159 -4.19 5.42 7.71
C VAL A 159 -5.61 5.96 7.67
N GLU A 160 -5.80 7.03 6.94
CA GLU A 160 -7.09 7.64 6.67
C GLU A 160 -7.27 7.73 5.16
N PHE A 161 -8.34 7.13 4.66
CA PHE A 161 -8.69 7.19 3.26
C PHE A 161 -9.68 8.32 3.03
N PHE A 162 -9.31 9.25 2.14
CA PHE A 162 -10.15 10.35 1.71
C PHE A 162 -10.69 10.04 0.33
N THR A 163 -12.01 10.08 0.20
CA THR A 163 -12.74 9.93 -1.06
C THR A 163 -13.40 11.22 -1.47
N PHE A 164 -13.48 11.43 -2.77
CA PHE A 164 -14.43 12.39 -3.30
C PHE A 164 -15.33 11.74 -4.34
N ASP A 165 -16.57 12.23 -4.38
CA ASP A 165 -17.59 11.81 -5.33
C ASP A 165 -18.24 13.02 -6.00
N TYR A 166 -18.67 12.82 -7.26
CA TYR A 166 -19.50 13.77 -7.99
C TYR A 166 -20.95 13.49 -7.64
N ASN A 167 -21.63 14.47 -7.06
CA ASN A 167 -23.07 14.36 -6.91
C ASN A 167 -23.77 14.36 -8.29
N ARG A 168 -25.05 14.02 -8.30
CA ARG A 168 -25.90 13.98 -9.51
C ARG A 168 -25.96 15.28 -10.33
N TYR A 169 -25.42 16.39 -9.80
CA TYR A 169 -25.36 17.70 -10.44
C TYR A 169 -23.94 18.07 -10.90
N GLY A 170 -22.97 17.16 -10.82
CA GLY A 170 -21.58 17.39 -11.18
C GLY A 170 -20.79 18.22 -10.18
N ALA A 171 -21.35 18.55 -9.01
CA ALA A 171 -20.61 19.16 -7.93
C ALA A 171 -19.87 18.09 -7.11
N PHE A 172 -18.59 18.34 -6.83
CA PHE A 172 -17.76 17.43 -6.05
C PHE A 172 -17.93 17.68 -4.55
N HIS A 173 -17.82 16.62 -3.76
CA HIS A 173 -17.74 16.71 -2.30
C HIS A 173 -16.80 15.63 -1.78
N TRP A 174 -16.16 15.92 -0.64
CA TRP A 174 -15.37 14.94 0.10
C TRP A 174 -16.28 14.20 1.07
N GLU A 175 -16.11 12.89 1.16
CA GLU A 175 -16.75 12.10 2.21
C GLU A 175 -15.93 12.17 3.50
N ASP A 176 -16.54 11.79 4.63
CA ASP A 176 -15.81 11.62 5.88
C ASP A 176 -14.74 10.55 5.73
N PRO A 177 -13.49 10.80 6.15
CA PRO A 177 -12.42 9.86 5.91
C PRO A 177 -12.59 8.58 6.73
N ILE A 178 -12.35 7.45 6.08
CA ILE A 178 -12.34 6.16 6.77
C ILE A 178 -10.99 5.98 7.44
N LYS A 179 -11.01 5.99 8.78
CA LYS A 179 -9.81 5.86 9.63
C LYS A 179 -9.58 4.42 10.05
N GLN A 180 -8.34 3.95 9.90
CA GLN A 180 -7.91 2.61 10.30
C GLN A 180 -6.55 2.66 10.99
N THR A 181 -6.36 1.82 12.00
CA THR A 181 -5.06 1.61 12.64
C THR A 181 -4.22 0.71 11.74
N LEU A 182 -2.93 1.05 11.59
CA LEU A 182 -1.96 0.17 10.95
C LEU A 182 -1.35 -0.74 12.01
N TYR A 183 -0.86 -1.90 11.59
CA TYR A 183 -0.20 -2.84 12.47
C TYR A 183 0.86 -2.13 13.33
N SER A 184 0.71 -2.21 14.65
CA SER A 184 1.68 -1.81 15.67
C SER A 184 2.09 -3.04 16.47
N HIS A 185 3.35 -3.10 16.90
CA HIS A 185 3.72 -3.99 17.99
C HIS A 185 3.15 -3.38 19.27
N ASP A 186 1.88 -3.66 19.58
CA ASP A 186 1.43 -3.42 20.95
C ASP A 186 2.27 -4.34 21.85
N GLU A 187 3.06 -3.73 22.74
CA GLU A 187 3.65 -4.44 23.86
C GLU A 187 2.49 -5.11 24.60
N GLN A 188 2.35 -6.43 24.41
CA GLN A 188 1.53 -7.22 25.29
C GLN A 188 2.02 -6.94 26.70
N HIS A 189 1.15 -6.28 27.47
CA HIS A 189 1.28 -6.07 28.91
C HIS A 189 2.01 -7.25 29.53
N SER A 190 3.11 -6.93 30.21
CA SER A 190 3.73 -7.79 31.20
C SER A 190 2.63 -8.38 32.08
N PHE A 191 2.26 -9.63 31.82
CA PHE A 191 1.59 -10.43 32.82
C PHE A 191 2.60 -10.58 33.95
N GLY A 192 2.38 -9.81 35.01
CA GLY A 192 3.03 -10.03 36.29
C GLY A 192 2.78 -11.49 36.67
N PHE A 193 3.86 -12.23 36.81
CA PHE A 193 3.85 -13.43 37.62
C PHE A 193 3.90 -12.94 39.06
N ASP A 194 2.75 -13.00 39.73
CA ASP A 194 2.69 -13.12 41.20
C ASP A 194 3.06 -14.56 41.60
#